data_AF-A0A2N5H9A4-F1
#
_entry.id   AF-A0A2N5H9A4-F1
#
_cell.length_a   1.000
_cell.length_b   1.000
_cell.length_c   1.000
_cell.angle_alpha   90.00
_cell.angle_beta   90.00
_cell.angle_gamma   90.00
#
_symmetry.space_group_name_H-M   'P 1'
#
loop_
_entity.id
_entity.type
_entity.pdbx_description
1 polymer ?
#
loop_
_entity_poly.entity_id
_entity_poly.type
_entity_poly.pdbx_seq_one_letter_code
_entity_poly.pdbx_strand_id
1 'polypeptide(L)'
;MYPFTNYYDEHYRQTSQIIQDVERAINGEYGAIECYTRLANLASSKKERERILEIREDEVRHYQHFVHIYQRLTGRPPQPQIMEECPNSYVKGLKFALEDEQKTVDFYMEIADKSTDPMIQAAFRRAAVDEQNHAVWFLYFFTKAKS
;
A
#
# COMPACT_ATOMS: atom_id res chain seq x y z
N MET A 1 -35.16 6.84 -29.72
CA MET A 1 -33.84 6.28 -30.07
C MET A 1 -33.03 6.26 -28.79
N TYR A 2 -32.95 5.11 -28.11
CA TYR A 2 -32.24 4.98 -26.84
C TYR A 2 -30.72 5.06 -27.10
N PRO A 3 -29.94 5.77 -26.27
CA PRO A 3 -28.50 5.91 -26.50
C PRO A 3 -27.82 4.61 -26.08
N PHE A 4 -27.49 3.76 -27.06
CA PHE A 4 -26.83 2.48 -26.86
C PHE A 4 -25.29 2.60 -26.68
N THR A 5 -24.76 3.80 -26.39
CA THR A 5 -23.33 4.10 -26.63
C THR A 5 -22.45 4.39 -25.41
N ASN A 6 -22.88 4.17 -24.16
CA ASN A 6 -22.05 4.55 -22.98
C ASN A 6 -21.52 3.41 -22.09
N TYR A 7 -22.13 2.21 -22.11
CA TYR A 7 -21.76 1.17 -21.13
C TYR A 7 -20.36 0.58 -21.36
N TYR A 8 -19.99 0.33 -22.63
CA TYR A 8 -18.68 -0.25 -22.97
C TYR A 8 -17.51 0.73 -22.75
N ASP A 9 -17.72 2.03 -23.01
CA ASP A 9 -16.71 3.07 -22.77
C ASP A 9 -16.51 3.30 -21.26
N GLU A 10 -17.59 3.34 -20.49
CA GLU A 10 -17.52 3.46 -19.02
C GLU A 10 -16.80 2.26 -18.37
N HIS A 11 -17.13 1.04 -18.79
CA HIS A 11 -16.46 -0.16 -18.30
C HIS A 11 -14.97 -0.19 -18.67
N TYR A 12 -14.61 0.21 -19.89
CA TYR A 12 -13.21 0.25 -20.31
C TYR A 12 -12.40 1.29 -19.53
N ARG A 13 -12.97 2.48 -19.29
CA ARG A 13 -12.34 3.53 -18.46
C ARG A 13 -12.17 3.08 -17.02
N GLN A 14 -13.18 2.43 -16.43
CA GLN A 14 -13.11 1.89 -15.08
C GLN A 14 -12.02 0.81 -14.96
N THR A 15 -11.95 -0.12 -15.92
CA THR A 15 -10.89 -1.14 -15.96
C THR A 15 -9.51 -0.50 -16.09
N SER A 16 -9.35 0.51 -16.95
CA SER A 16 -8.07 1.23 -17.10
C SER A 16 -7.65 1.94 -15.81
N GLN A 17 -8.59 2.55 -15.09
CA GLN A 17 -8.29 3.24 -13.82
C GLN A 17 -7.86 2.25 -12.74
N ILE A 18 -8.59 1.14 -12.57
CA ILE A 18 -8.25 0.12 -11.58
C ILE A 18 -6.87 -0.48 -11.85
N ILE A 19 -6.50 -0.70 -13.12
CA ILE A 19 -5.14 -1.18 -13.45
C ILE A 19 -4.07 -0.19 -12.98
N GLN A 20 -4.28 1.11 -13.22
CA GLN A 20 -3.34 2.16 -12.78
C GLN A 20 -3.26 2.26 -11.25
N ASP A 21 -4.41 2.17 -10.57
CA ASP A 21 -4.46 2.24 -9.12
C ASP A 21 -3.77 1.03 -8.47
N VAL A 22 -3.99 -0.18 -9.01
CA VAL A 22 -3.30 -1.39 -8.56
C VAL A 22 -1.79 -1.30 -8.82
N GLU A 23 -1.36 -0.76 -9.96
CA GLU A 23 0.06 -0.52 -10.26
C GLU A 23 0.70 0.45 -9.26
N ARG A 24 -0.03 1.52 -8.91
CA ARG A 24 0.41 2.47 -7.88
C ARG A 24 0.48 1.83 -6.50
N ALA A 25 -0.49 0.99 -6.13
CA ALA A 25 -0.45 0.23 -4.88
C ALA A 25 0.79 -0.68 -4.82
N ILE A 26 1.07 -1.43 -5.90
CA ILE A 26 2.28 -2.26 -6.01
C ILE A 26 3.57 -1.45 -5.78
N ASN A 27 3.66 -0.25 -6.36
CA ASN A 27 4.82 0.62 -6.17
C ASN A 27 4.93 1.16 -4.73
N GLY A 28 3.79 1.49 -4.11
CA GLY A 28 3.71 1.91 -2.71
C GLY A 28 4.22 0.82 -1.77
N GLU A 29 3.65 -0.38 -1.87
CA GLU A 29 4.06 -1.56 -1.09
C GLU A 29 5.54 -1.89 -1.28
N TYR A 30 6.03 -1.84 -2.53
CA TYR A 30 7.44 -2.08 -2.82
C TYR A 30 8.35 -1.04 -2.13
N GLY A 31 7.95 0.22 -2.11
CA GLY A 31 8.64 1.29 -1.37
C GLY A 31 8.59 1.08 0.15
N ALA A 32 7.44 0.67 0.69
CA ALA A 32 7.24 0.39 2.11
C ALA A 32 8.13 -0.76 2.58
N ILE A 33 8.21 -1.87 1.83
CA ILE A 33 9.08 -3.02 2.11
C ILE A 33 10.55 -2.58 2.26
N GLU A 34 11.05 -1.78 1.33
CA GLU A 34 12.42 -1.25 1.38
C GLU A 34 12.61 -0.29 2.57
N CYS A 35 11.64 0.60 2.80
CA CYS A 35 11.69 1.55 3.91
C CYS A 35 11.72 0.86 5.27
N TYR A 36 10.88 -0.16 5.45
CA TYR A 36 10.72 -0.83 6.74
C TYR A 36 11.88 -1.78 7.02
N THR A 37 12.45 -2.37 5.97
CA THR A 37 13.75 -3.06 6.06
C THR A 37 14.83 -2.11 6.61
N ARG A 38 14.88 -0.88 6.11
CA ARG A 38 15.82 0.13 6.60
C ARG A 38 15.52 0.58 8.03
N LEU A 39 14.27 0.86 8.36
CA LEU A 39 13.87 1.29 9.70
C LEU A 39 14.17 0.22 10.76
N ALA A 40 13.95 -1.07 10.44
CA ALA A 40 14.32 -2.17 11.29
C ALA A 40 15.83 -2.21 11.60
N ASN A 41 16.67 -1.88 10.62
CA ASN A 41 18.13 -1.79 10.80
C ASN A 41 18.56 -0.58 11.63
N LEU A 42 17.80 0.51 11.57
CA LEU A 42 18.06 1.73 12.34
C LEU A 42 17.51 1.67 13.78
N ALA A 43 16.56 0.77 14.05
CA ALA A 43 15.95 0.62 15.36
C ALA A 43 16.95 0.07 16.39
N SER A 44 17.20 0.85 17.45
CA SER A 44 18.06 0.43 18.57
C SER A 44 17.35 -0.55 19.51
N SER A 45 16.02 -0.46 19.62
CA SER A 45 15.22 -1.37 20.43
C SER A 45 14.94 -2.66 19.68
N LYS A 46 15.27 -3.80 20.30
CA LYS A 46 14.91 -5.13 19.77
C LYS A 46 13.41 -5.25 19.51
N LYS A 47 12.57 -4.75 20.42
CA LYS A 47 11.11 -4.82 20.31
C LYS A 47 10.57 -4.00 19.14
N GLU A 48 11.11 -2.79 18.93
CA GLU A 48 10.71 -1.94 17.80
C GLU A 48 11.15 -2.57 16.48
N ARG A 49 12.38 -3.07 16.42
CA ARG A 49 12.88 -3.80 15.25
C ARG A 49 12.02 -5.00 14.90
N GLU A 50 11.68 -5.85 15.87
CA GLU A 50 10.84 -7.03 15.65
C GLU A 50 9.45 -6.63 15.13
N ARG A 51 8.82 -5.61 15.72
CA ARG A 51 7.53 -5.11 15.23
C ARG A 51 7.60 -4.50 13.84
N ILE A 52 8.66 -3.75 13.52
CA ILE A 52 8.84 -3.19 12.16
C ILE A 52 9.05 -4.31 11.14
N LEU A 53 9.76 -5.39 11.51
CA LEU A 53 9.90 -6.56 10.65
C LEU A 53 8.58 -7.31 10.46
N GLU A 54 7.74 -7.41 11.49
CA GLU A 54 6.38 -7.95 11.35
C GLU A 54 5.56 -7.12 10.36
N ILE A 55 5.54 -5.78 10.50
CA ILE A 55 4.87 -4.87 9.54
C ILE A 55 5.42 -5.08 8.13
N ARG A 56 6.74 -5.12 7.96
CA ARG A 56 7.38 -5.36 6.66
C ARG A 56 6.96 -6.68 6.02
N GLU A 57 6.69 -7.73 6.79
CA GLU A 57 6.15 -8.99 6.24
C GLU A 57 4.68 -8.87 5.85
N ASP A 58 3.92 -7.94 6.43
CA ASP A 58 2.55 -7.64 6.05
C ASP A 58 2.54 -6.93 4.68
N GLU A 59 3.38 -5.92 4.49
CA GLU A 59 3.59 -5.25 3.18
C GLU A 59 3.97 -6.23 2.07
N VAL A 60 4.86 -7.20 2.36
CA VAL A 60 5.23 -8.25 1.38
C VAL A 60 4.00 -9.05 0.93
N ARG A 61 3.07 -9.34 1.84
CA ARG A 61 1.84 -10.08 1.49
C ARG A 61 0.87 -9.22 0.69
N HIS A 62 0.73 -7.94 1.05
CA HIS A 62 -0.07 -7.00 0.27
C HIS A 62 0.48 -6.82 -1.14
N TYR A 63 1.79 -6.58 -1.28
CA TYR A 63 2.51 -6.53 -2.56
C TYR A 63 2.20 -7.76 -3.42
N GLN A 64 2.38 -8.97 -2.87
CA GLN A 64 2.14 -10.22 -3.61
C GLN A 64 0.68 -10.35 -4.06
N HIS A 65 -0.29 -9.97 -3.21
CA HIS A 65 -1.69 -9.97 -3.57
C HIS A 65 -2.00 -8.97 -4.69
N PHE A 66 -1.45 -7.76 -4.64
CA PHE A 66 -1.67 -6.76 -5.68
C PHE A 66 -1.00 -7.12 -7.00
N VAL A 67 0.20 -7.72 -6.97
CA VAL A 67 0.85 -8.30 -8.17
C VAL A 67 -0.05 -9.34 -8.82
N HIS A 68 -0.65 -10.24 -8.03
CA HIS A 68 -1.59 -11.24 -8.55
C HIS A 68 -2.84 -10.60 -9.18
N ILE A 69 -3.39 -9.56 -8.55
CA ILE A 69 -4.51 -8.79 -9.11
C ILE A 69 -4.11 -8.14 -10.45
N TYR A 70 -2.97 -7.45 -10.50
CA TYR A 70 -2.47 -6.80 -11.71
C TYR A 70 -2.25 -7.80 -12.85
N GLN A 71 -1.65 -8.95 -12.57
CA GLN A 71 -1.44 -10.01 -13.55
C GLN A 71 -2.76 -10.56 -14.10
N ARG A 72 -3.79 -10.72 -13.26
CA ARG A 72 -5.11 -11.15 -13.75
C ARG A 72 -5.80 -10.10 -14.61
N LEU A 73 -5.61 -8.82 -14.32
CA LEU A 73 -6.21 -7.72 -15.09
C LEU A 73 -5.48 -7.45 -16.41
N THR A 74 -4.16 -7.60 -16.44
CA THR A 74 -3.33 -7.16 -17.58
C THR A 74 -2.70 -8.30 -18.38
N GLY A 75 -2.66 -9.51 -17.83
CA GLY A 75 -1.98 -10.67 -18.41
C GLY A 75 -0.45 -10.60 -18.38
N ARG A 76 0.14 -9.58 -17.74
CA ARG A 76 1.60 -9.37 -17.67
C ARG A 76 2.06 -9.06 -16.23
N PRO A 77 3.31 -9.36 -15.88
CA PRO A 77 3.86 -8.94 -14.59
C PRO A 77 4.01 -7.40 -14.53
N PRO A 78 3.86 -6.80 -13.33
CA PRO A 78 4.17 -5.39 -13.12
C PRO A 78 5.70 -5.15 -13.15
N GLN A 79 6.11 -3.89 -13.29
CA GLN A 79 7.49 -3.45 -13.11
C GLN A 79 7.54 -2.43 -11.95
N PRO A 80 7.73 -2.91 -10.71
CA PRO A 80 7.71 -2.05 -9.53
C PRO A 80 8.79 -0.98 -9.58
N GLN A 81 8.46 0.23 -9.14
CA GLN A 81 9.37 1.35 -9.05
C GLN A 81 9.28 2.02 -7.69
N ILE A 82 10.43 2.41 -7.14
CA ILE A 82 10.47 3.22 -5.92
C ILE A 82 10.08 4.65 -6.30
N MET A 83 8.92 5.10 -5.84
CA MET A 83 8.39 6.44 -6.14
C MET A 83 8.85 7.51 -5.15
N GLU A 84 9.08 7.13 -3.89
CA GLU A 84 9.54 8.02 -2.82
C GLU A 84 10.65 7.37 -2.01
N GLU A 85 11.70 8.13 -1.67
CA GLU A 85 12.83 7.61 -0.91
C GLU A 85 12.60 7.66 0.60
N CYS A 86 12.80 6.52 1.26
CA CYS A 86 12.73 6.40 2.71
C CYS A 86 13.86 7.21 3.40
N PRO A 87 13.56 8.10 4.36
CA PRO A 87 14.56 8.92 5.04
C PRO A 87 15.67 8.12 5.74
N ASN A 88 16.89 8.70 5.76
CA ASN A 88 18.08 8.05 6.32
C ASN A 88 18.15 8.00 7.86
N SER A 89 17.31 8.76 8.56
CA SER A 89 17.33 8.84 10.03
C SER A 89 16.09 8.19 10.62
N TYR A 90 16.25 7.43 11.70
CA TYR A 90 15.17 6.67 12.33
C TYR A 90 13.91 7.53 12.60
N VAL A 91 14.05 8.67 13.28
CA VAL A 91 12.90 9.53 13.63
C VAL A 91 12.18 10.10 12.40
N LYS A 92 12.92 10.51 11.36
CA LYS A 92 12.30 10.99 10.11
C LYS A 92 11.64 9.85 9.34
N GLY A 93 12.24 8.65 9.35
CA GLY A 93 11.68 7.46 8.73
C GLY A 93 10.39 7.00 9.42
N LEU A 94 10.33 7.04 10.75
CA LEU A 94 9.10 6.75 11.50
C LEU A 94 7.99 7.75 11.17
N LYS A 95 8.33 9.04 11.06
CA LYS A 95 7.37 10.07 10.64
C LYS A 95 6.86 9.81 9.21
N PHE A 96 7.78 9.52 8.30
CA PHE A 96 7.47 9.21 6.91
C PHE A 96 6.53 8.00 6.83
N ALA A 97 6.88 6.88 7.45
CA ALA A 97 6.07 5.67 7.50
C ALA A 97 4.66 5.95 8.06
N LEU A 98 4.56 6.67 9.19
CA LEU A 98 3.27 7.08 9.73
C LEU A 98 2.41 7.86 8.72
N GLU A 99 2.98 8.86 8.06
CA GLU A 99 2.25 9.69 7.10
C GLU A 99 1.91 8.93 5.82
N ASP A 100 2.76 7.99 5.41
CA ASP A 100 2.56 7.12 4.25
C ASP A 100 1.39 6.15 4.52
N GLU A 101 1.47 5.39 5.60
CA GLU A 101 0.41 4.44 6.02
C GLU A 101 -0.96 5.11 6.12
N GLN A 102 -1.03 6.30 6.74
CA GLN A 102 -2.28 7.05 6.84
C GLN A 102 -2.88 7.41 5.47
N LYS A 103 -2.05 7.76 4.47
CA LYS A 103 -2.53 8.02 3.11
C LYS A 103 -2.89 6.74 2.37
N THR A 104 -2.16 5.66 2.63
CA THR A 104 -2.39 4.34 2.04
C THR A 104 -3.75 3.79 2.45
N VAL A 105 -4.18 3.99 3.70
CA VAL A 105 -5.54 3.65 4.16
C VAL A 105 -6.60 4.30 3.27
N ASP A 106 -6.53 5.62 3.08
CA ASP A 106 -7.50 6.37 2.26
C ASP A 106 -7.48 5.88 0.81
N PHE A 107 -6.28 5.67 0.26
CA PHE A 107 -6.09 5.20 -1.12
C PHE A 107 -6.67 3.80 -1.33
N TYR A 108 -6.44 2.87 -0.41
CA TYR A 108 -6.94 1.50 -0.53
C TYR A 108 -8.45 1.41 -0.33
N MET A 109 -9.02 2.23 0.55
CA MET A 109 -10.47 2.35 0.66
C MET A 109 -11.09 2.91 -0.63
N GLU A 110 -10.44 3.89 -1.26
CA GLU A 110 -10.91 4.45 -2.54
C GLU A 110 -10.91 3.40 -3.67
N ILE A 111 -9.87 2.57 -3.78
CA ILE A 111 -9.84 1.46 -4.75
C ILE A 111 -10.95 0.47 -4.47
N ALA A 112 -11.14 0.10 -3.19
CA ALA A 112 -12.18 -0.85 -2.80
C ALA A 112 -13.59 -0.33 -3.12
N ASP A 113 -13.86 0.95 -2.91
CA ASP A 113 -15.19 1.52 -3.15
C ASP A 113 -15.49 1.73 -4.64
N LYS A 114 -14.45 1.97 -5.46
CA LYS A 114 -14.60 2.11 -6.93
C LYS A 114 -14.65 0.78 -7.68
N SER A 115 -14.07 -0.28 -7.13
CA SER A 115 -14.02 -1.58 -7.79
C SER A 115 -15.39 -2.25 -7.81
N THR A 116 -15.73 -2.91 -8.92
CA THR A 116 -16.92 -3.77 -9.04
C THR A 116 -16.60 -5.25 -8.85
N ASP A 117 -15.31 -5.62 -8.77
CA ASP A 117 -14.87 -6.99 -8.51
C ASP A 117 -14.78 -7.24 -6.99
N PRO A 118 -15.62 -8.13 -6.42
CA PRO A 118 -15.63 -8.40 -4.99
C PRO A 118 -14.29 -8.89 -4.41
N MET A 119 -13.46 -9.55 -5.23
CA MET A 119 -12.13 -9.99 -4.81
C MET A 119 -11.21 -8.79 -4.60
N ILE A 120 -11.22 -7.83 -5.53
CA ILE A 120 -10.43 -6.60 -5.42
C ILE A 120 -10.92 -5.77 -4.23
N GLN A 121 -12.24 -5.62 -4.07
CA GLN A 121 -12.82 -4.92 -2.92
C GLN A 121 -12.35 -5.50 -1.58
N ALA A 122 -12.41 -6.84 -1.45
CA ALA A 122 -12.01 -7.52 -0.22
C ALA A 122 -10.50 -7.40 0.05
N ALA A 123 -9.67 -7.53 -0.99
CA ALA A 123 -8.22 -7.43 -0.87
C ALA A 123 -7.80 -6.04 -0.34
N PHE A 124 -8.31 -4.98 -0.96
CA PHE A 124 -7.94 -3.61 -0.59
C PHE A 124 -8.55 -3.17 0.76
N ARG A 125 -9.78 -3.59 1.09
CA ARG A 125 -10.34 -3.35 2.44
C ARG A 125 -9.53 -4.03 3.54
N ARG A 126 -9.02 -5.24 3.26
CA ARG A 126 -8.20 -5.95 4.24
C ARG A 126 -6.86 -5.24 4.44
N ALA A 127 -6.19 -4.86 3.35
CA ALA A 127 -4.94 -4.10 3.41
C ALA A 127 -5.12 -2.78 4.16
N ALA A 128 -6.15 -1.99 3.84
CA ALA A 128 -6.45 -0.74 4.55
C ALA A 128 -6.60 -0.89 6.08
N VAL A 129 -7.15 -2.02 6.55
CA VAL A 129 -7.24 -2.30 8.00
C VAL A 129 -5.87 -2.60 8.60
N ASP A 130 -5.01 -3.31 7.87
CA ASP A 130 -3.65 -3.61 8.30
C ASP A 130 -2.81 -2.30 8.32
N GLU A 131 -2.87 -1.49 7.27
CA GLU A 131 -2.21 -0.16 7.16
C GLU A 131 -2.60 0.79 8.30
N GLN A 132 -3.88 0.79 8.68
CA GLN A 132 -4.32 1.61 9.82
C GLN A 132 -3.66 1.14 11.12
N ASN A 133 -3.45 -0.16 11.32
CA ASN A 133 -2.72 -0.68 12.47
C ASN A 133 -1.22 -0.33 12.39
N HIS A 134 -0.63 -0.37 11.19
CA HIS A 134 0.76 0.01 10.95
C HIS A 134 1.01 1.47 11.30
N ALA A 135 0.14 2.38 10.83
CA ALA A 135 0.15 3.80 11.18
C ALA A 135 0.16 4.00 12.71
N VAL A 136 -0.70 3.27 13.45
CA VAL A 136 -0.75 3.37 14.92
C VAL A 136 0.57 2.94 15.57
N TRP A 137 1.21 1.88 15.07
CA TRP A 137 2.53 1.45 15.56
C TRP A 137 3.62 2.49 15.27
N PHE A 138 3.67 3.03 14.05
CA PHE A 138 4.64 4.06 13.70
C PHE A 138 4.41 5.36 14.49
N LEU A 139 3.16 5.73 14.78
CA LEU A 139 2.83 6.83 15.69
C LEU A 139 3.40 6.59 17.10
N TYR A 140 3.20 5.39 17.65
CA TYR A 140 3.72 5.03 18.95
C TYR A 140 5.27 5.10 18.99
N PHE A 141 5.95 4.58 17.98
CA PHE A 141 7.42 4.67 17.90
C PHE A 141 7.89 6.11 17.72
N PHE A 142 7.23 6.90 16.88
CA PHE A 142 7.58 8.28 16.63
C PHE A 142 7.43 9.17 17.88
N THR A 143 6.32 9.01 18.61
CA THR A 143 6.08 9.74 19.87
C THR A 143 7.10 9.36 20.93
N LYS A 144 7.40 8.06 21.07
CA LYS A 144 8.43 7.57 21.98
C LYS A 144 9.83 8.09 21.64
N ALA A 145 10.20 8.13 20.37
CA ALA A 145 11.52 8.59 19.93
C ALA A 145 11.73 10.11 20.06
N LYS A 146 10.64 10.86 20.29
CA LYS A 146 10.65 12.31 20.56
C LYS A 146 10.55 12.67 22.04
N SER A 147 10.27 11.70 22.90
CA SER A 147 10.15 11.86 24.35
C SER A 147 11.53 11.78 25.00
#